data_AF-A0A381VQL7-F1
#
_entry.id   AF-A0A381VQL7-F1
#
_cell.length_a   1.000
_cell.length_b   1.000
_cell.length_c   1.000
_cell.angle_alpha   90.00
_cell.angle_beta   90.00
_cell.angle_gamma   90.00
#
_symmetry.space_group_name_H-M   'P 1'
#
loop_
_entity.id
_entity.type
_entity.pdbx_description
1 polymer ?
#
loop_
_entity_poly.entity_id
_entity_poly.type
_entity_poly.pdbx_seq_one_letter_code
_entity_poly.pdbx_strand_id
1 'polypeptide(L)'
;MDRKSGILLHITSLPGKYGIGEIGPSAFQFIDDLSEMGQSLWQILPSNPPDKYNCPYSAESAFANNPLLISLELLVRDGWLSAGDLGMAPEFNSDLVEFDLIKKWRLDLMAKAANSFRINRSDLQFKQFLDYCNQNEYWLQNYSVFSVLEKIHNGENWINWNSKYKTFSKDILNQIQESHSQELDDIKILQYLFDCQWSELKSYANLKGIQIIGDIPIYVSFN
;
A
#
# COMPACT_ATOMS: atom_id res chain seq x y z
N MET A 1 0.78 27.27 24.04
CA MET A 1 1.10 25.95 23.45
C MET A 1 0.13 24.96 24.05
N ASP A 2 -0.69 24.32 23.22
CA ASP A 2 -1.57 23.24 23.68
C ASP A 2 -0.74 21.98 23.88
N ARG A 3 -0.78 21.42 25.09
CA ARG A 3 -0.09 20.17 25.41
C ARG A 3 -0.82 19.01 24.74
N LYS A 4 -0.09 18.16 24.02
CA LYS A 4 -0.60 16.97 23.33
C LYS A 4 0.14 15.72 23.80
N SER A 5 -0.55 14.59 23.79
CA SER A 5 0.00 13.25 23.98
C SER A 5 -0.51 12.30 22.90
N GLY A 6 0.19 11.18 22.73
CA GLY A 6 -0.17 10.17 21.74
C GLY A 6 0.59 8.86 21.91
N ILE A 7 0.29 7.92 21.01
CA ILE A 7 0.85 6.58 20.99
C ILE A 7 1.62 6.35 19.68
N LEU A 8 2.79 5.73 19.79
CA LEU A 8 3.51 5.15 18.66
C LEU A 8 3.05 3.71 18.48
N LEU A 9 2.40 3.42 17.35
CA LEU A 9 2.00 2.07 16.97
C LEU A 9 1.94 1.99 15.45
N HIS A 10 2.78 1.18 14.81
CA HIS A 10 2.69 1.03 13.36
C HIS A 10 1.46 0.21 12.97
N ILE A 11 0.92 0.46 11.77
CA ILE A 11 -0.33 -0.15 11.29
C ILE A 11 -0.22 -1.68 11.25
N THR A 12 0.94 -2.21 10.89
CA THR A 12 1.19 -3.66 10.84
C THR A 12 1.00 -4.38 12.17
N SER A 13 1.10 -3.65 13.29
CA SER A 13 0.97 -4.17 14.66
C SER A 13 -0.46 -4.13 15.18
N LEU A 14 -1.41 -3.56 14.44
CA LEU A 14 -2.81 -3.63 14.80
C LEU A 14 -3.30 -5.09 14.70
N PRO A 15 -4.23 -5.51 15.58
CA PRO A 15 -4.81 -6.84 15.49
C PRO A 15 -5.61 -6.99 14.19
N GLY A 16 -5.61 -8.19 13.60
CA GLY A 16 -6.34 -8.45 12.36
C GLY A 16 -6.46 -9.95 12.05
N LYS A 17 -7.47 -10.31 11.26
CA LYS A 17 -7.75 -11.71 10.90
C LYS A 17 -6.80 -12.27 9.83
N TYR A 18 -6.10 -11.39 9.12
CA TYR A 18 -5.40 -11.71 7.87
C TYR A 18 -3.88 -11.59 7.99
N GLY A 19 -3.35 -11.88 9.18
CA GLY A 19 -1.92 -12.05 9.48
C GLY A 19 -1.12 -10.76 9.68
N ILE A 20 -1.68 -9.60 9.37
CA ILE A 20 -1.04 -8.29 9.57
C ILE A 20 -2.11 -7.23 9.83
N GLY A 21 -1.77 -6.20 10.59
CA GLY A 21 -2.64 -5.04 10.72
C GLY A 21 -2.76 -4.24 9.42
N GLU A 22 -3.94 -3.64 9.21
CA GLU A 22 -4.35 -3.01 7.95
C GLU A 22 -5.00 -1.65 8.21
N ILE A 23 -5.16 -0.85 7.15
CA ILE A 23 -6.00 0.36 7.12
C ILE A 23 -7.48 -0.09 7.04
N GLY A 24 -7.93 -0.78 8.07
CA GLY A 24 -9.23 -1.46 8.14
C GLY A 24 -9.90 -1.28 9.50
N PRO A 25 -10.95 -2.07 9.82
CA PRO A 25 -11.76 -1.89 11.03
C PRO A 25 -10.96 -1.69 12.32
N SER A 26 -9.86 -2.45 12.53
CA SER A 26 -9.01 -2.30 13.70
C SER A 26 -8.29 -0.94 13.79
N ALA A 27 -7.96 -0.31 12.66
CA ALA A 27 -7.36 1.03 12.65
C ALA A 27 -8.39 2.11 13.05
N PHE A 28 -9.64 1.97 12.58
CA PHE A 28 -10.73 2.86 13.01
C PHE A 28 -11.04 2.68 14.49
N GLN A 29 -11.09 1.43 14.97
CA GLN A 29 -11.26 1.14 16.39
C GLN A 29 -10.12 1.74 17.22
N PHE A 30 -8.87 1.63 16.77
CA PHE A 30 -7.74 2.21 17.49
C PHE A 30 -7.81 3.74 17.58
N ILE A 31 -8.35 4.42 16.55
CA ILE A 31 -8.63 5.86 16.62
C ILE A 31 -9.68 6.17 17.70
N ASP A 32 -10.72 5.34 17.80
CA ASP A 32 -11.73 5.48 18.86
C ASP A 32 -11.11 5.28 20.24
N ASP A 33 -10.30 4.25 20.42
CA ASP A 33 -9.58 3.98 21.67
C ASP A 33 -8.65 5.15 22.04
N LEU A 34 -7.93 5.72 21.07
CA LEU A 34 -7.10 6.91 21.28
C LEU A 34 -7.93 8.11 21.76
N SER A 35 -9.08 8.33 21.14
CA SER A 35 -10.01 9.40 21.50
C SER A 35 -10.53 9.21 22.93
N GLU A 36 -10.95 7.99 23.28
CA GLU A 36 -11.43 7.63 24.63
C GLU A 36 -10.34 7.79 25.70
N MET A 37 -9.09 7.46 25.35
CA MET A 37 -7.92 7.66 26.22
C MET A 37 -7.48 9.13 26.35
N GLY A 38 -8.14 10.06 25.68
CA GLY A 38 -7.76 11.48 25.66
C GLY A 38 -6.45 11.75 24.91
N GLN A 39 -6.01 10.83 24.05
CA GLN A 39 -4.86 11.04 23.18
C GLN A 39 -5.24 11.94 22.01
N SER A 40 -4.24 12.56 21.39
CA SER A 40 -4.43 13.50 20.27
C SER A 40 -3.48 13.22 19.11
N LEU A 41 -2.51 12.32 19.29
CA LEU A 41 -1.51 11.97 18.28
C LEU A 41 -1.44 10.44 18.12
N TRP A 42 -1.34 9.98 16.87
CA TRP A 42 -0.97 8.61 16.52
C TRP A 42 0.28 8.66 15.66
N GLN A 43 1.42 8.22 16.19
CA GLN A 43 2.65 8.14 15.41
C GLN A 43 2.79 6.77 14.75
N ILE A 44 3.19 6.76 13.48
CA ILE A 44 3.47 5.57 12.71
C ILE A 44 4.90 5.60 12.14
N LEU A 45 5.46 4.43 11.90
CA LEU A 45 6.65 4.26 11.05
C LEU A 45 6.29 4.50 9.57
N PRO A 46 7.26 4.60 8.64
CA PRO A 46 6.99 4.79 7.22
C PRO A 46 6.02 3.74 6.65
N SER A 47 5.07 4.17 5.82
CA SER A 47 4.08 3.31 5.16
C SER A 47 4.53 2.77 3.80
N ASN A 48 5.78 3.05 3.41
CA ASN A 48 6.33 2.67 2.12
C ASN A 48 6.53 1.15 2.00
N PRO A 49 6.56 0.58 0.78
CA PRO A 49 6.90 -0.83 0.57
C PRO A 49 8.29 -1.11 1.14
N PRO A 50 8.41 -1.97 2.17
CA PRO A 50 9.70 -2.26 2.76
C PRO A 50 10.48 -3.22 1.87
N ASP A 51 11.79 -3.29 2.09
CA ASP A 51 12.65 -4.26 1.43
C ASP A 51 12.27 -5.72 1.74
N LYS A 52 13.04 -6.65 1.17
CA LYS A 52 12.87 -8.09 1.42
C LYS A 52 13.00 -8.49 2.90
N TYR A 53 13.61 -7.67 3.75
CA TYR A 53 13.73 -7.91 5.19
C TYR A 53 12.62 -7.24 6.00
N ASN A 54 11.65 -6.60 5.33
CA ASN A 54 10.49 -5.93 5.90
C ASN A 54 10.85 -4.73 6.80
N CYS A 55 12.00 -4.08 6.53
CA CYS A 55 12.40 -2.87 7.24
C CYS A 55 11.68 -1.64 6.67
N PRO A 56 10.85 -0.92 7.43
CA PRO A 56 10.13 0.26 6.93
C PRO A 56 11.05 1.45 6.61
N TYR A 57 12.30 1.44 7.08
CA TYR A 57 13.31 2.45 6.76
C TYR A 57 14.17 2.11 5.53
N SER A 58 13.97 0.94 4.95
CA SER A 58 14.64 0.48 3.73
C SER A 58 13.57 0.22 2.67
N ALA A 59 12.99 1.29 2.15
CA ALA A 59 11.85 1.20 1.24
C ALA A 59 12.28 1.12 -0.24
N GLU A 60 11.53 0.35 -1.03
CA GLU A 60 11.68 0.24 -2.49
C GLU A 60 11.28 1.53 -3.22
N SER A 61 10.53 2.41 -2.54
CA SER A 61 10.19 3.73 -3.07
C SER A 61 9.89 4.68 -1.92
N ALA A 62 10.33 5.93 -2.06
CA ALA A 62 10.04 7.00 -1.09
C ALA A 62 8.59 7.53 -1.17
N PHE A 63 7.86 7.24 -2.25
CA PHE A 63 6.52 7.79 -2.51
C PHE A 63 5.40 6.74 -2.42
N ALA A 64 5.61 5.59 -3.07
CA ALA A 64 4.68 4.47 -3.04
C ALA A 64 4.39 4.01 -1.61
N ASN A 65 3.23 3.41 -1.43
CA ASN A 65 2.76 2.84 -0.19
C ASN A 65 2.70 1.32 -0.26
N ASN A 66 2.88 0.67 0.88
CA ASN A 66 2.91 -0.78 1.03
C ASN A 66 1.51 -1.38 0.77
N PRO A 67 1.32 -2.17 -0.31
CA PRO A 67 0.03 -2.80 -0.62
C PRO A 67 -0.46 -3.76 0.48
N LEU A 68 0.42 -4.28 1.34
CA LEU A 68 0.03 -5.16 2.46
C LEU A 68 -0.81 -4.45 3.52
N LEU A 69 -0.83 -3.12 3.54
CA LEU A 69 -1.64 -2.33 4.47
C LEU A 69 -3.07 -2.10 3.96
N ILE A 70 -3.37 -2.45 2.71
CA ILE A 70 -4.73 -2.34 2.14
C ILE A 70 -5.63 -3.34 2.83
N SER A 71 -6.72 -2.87 3.45
CA SER A 71 -7.65 -3.73 4.16
C SER A 71 -8.48 -4.61 3.23
N LEU A 72 -8.43 -5.92 3.47
CA LEU A 72 -9.22 -6.90 2.73
C LEU A 72 -10.72 -6.75 3.04
N GLU A 73 -11.08 -6.42 4.28
CA GLU A 73 -12.49 -6.20 4.66
C GLU A 73 -13.08 -4.98 3.94
N LEU A 74 -12.31 -3.91 3.79
CA LEU A 74 -12.76 -2.73 3.04
C LEU A 74 -12.81 -2.99 1.52
N LEU A 75 -11.90 -3.80 0.97
CA LEU A 75 -12.02 -4.24 -0.42
C LEU A 75 -13.28 -5.08 -0.66
N VAL A 76 -13.72 -5.87 0.32
CA VAL A 76 -15.01 -6.58 0.25
C VAL A 76 -16.19 -5.61 0.36
N ARG A 77 -16.15 -4.65 1.29
CA ARG A 77 -17.16 -3.58 1.42
C ARG A 77 -17.36 -2.84 0.10
N ASP A 78 -16.26 -2.51 -0.58
CA ASP A 78 -16.25 -1.69 -1.79
C ASP A 78 -16.48 -2.50 -3.08
N GLY A 79 -16.63 -3.83 -2.97
CA GLY A 79 -16.94 -4.72 -4.11
C GLY A 79 -15.74 -5.12 -4.96
N TRP A 80 -14.51 -4.86 -4.52
CA TRP A 80 -13.29 -5.27 -5.22
C TRP A 80 -12.89 -6.71 -4.91
N LEU A 81 -13.30 -7.23 -3.76
CA LEU A 81 -13.23 -8.63 -3.40
C LEU A 81 -14.60 -9.14 -2.96
N SER A 82 -14.79 -10.45 -2.98
CA SER A 82 -15.95 -11.11 -2.40
C SER A 82 -15.59 -11.76 -1.06
N ALA A 83 -16.58 -11.99 -0.19
CA ALA A 83 -16.33 -12.69 1.07
C ALA A 83 -15.77 -14.11 0.85
N GLY A 84 -16.13 -14.75 -0.26
CA GLY A 84 -15.61 -16.07 -0.65
C GLY A 84 -14.12 -16.07 -0.95
N ASP A 85 -13.56 -14.94 -1.39
CA ASP A 85 -12.12 -14.80 -1.67
C ASP A 85 -11.28 -14.89 -0.40
N LEU A 86 -11.86 -14.46 0.72
CA LEU A 86 -11.20 -14.49 2.03
C LEU A 86 -11.42 -15.83 2.75
N GLY A 87 -12.32 -16.67 2.26
CA GLY A 87 -12.65 -17.96 2.88
C GLY A 87 -11.53 -19.00 2.87
N MET A 88 -10.49 -18.79 2.04
CA MET A 88 -9.29 -19.64 1.97
C MET A 88 -8.08 -19.02 2.69
N ALA A 89 -8.31 -18.10 3.64
CA ALA A 89 -7.24 -17.55 4.45
C ALA A 89 -6.49 -18.67 5.21
N PRO A 90 -5.15 -18.71 5.15
CA PRO A 90 -4.35 -19.53 6.04
C PRO A 90 -4.64 -19.23 7.51
N GLU A 91 -4.33 -20.17 8.38
CA GLU A 91 -4.21 -19.87 9.80
C GLU A 91 -2.93 -19.04 9.99
N PHE A 92 -3.07 -17.86 10.59
CA PHE A 92 -1.97 -16.94 10.87
C PHE A 92 -1.66 -16.92 12.36
N ASN A 93 -0.40 -16.67 12.70
CA ASN A 93 -0.02 -16.35 14.07
C ASN A 93 -0.68 -15.04 14.54
N SER A 94 -1.32 -15.04 15.71
CA SER A 94 -1.97 -13.86 16.29
C SER A 94 -1.00 -12.83 16.86
N ASP A 95 0.22 -13.27 17.20
CA ASP A 95 1.18 -12.49 17.98
C ASP A 95 2.30 -11.92 17.10
N LEU A 96 2.50 -12.48 15.91
CA LEU A 96 3.63 -12.16 15.01
C LEU A 96 3.19 -12.13 13.54
N VAL A 97 3.77 -11.20 12.79
CA VAL A 97 3.54 -11.07 11.34
C VAL A 97 4.45 -12.04 10.57
N GLU A 98 3.86 -12.98 9.86
CA GLU A 98 4.54 -13.96 9.00
C GLU A 98 4.65 -13.45 7.55
N PHE A 99 5.54 -12.48 7.31
CA PHE A 99 5.61 -11.73 6.05
C PHE A 99 5.67 -12.60 4.77
N ASP A 100 6.46 -13.68 4.75
CA ASP A 100 6.58 -14.53 3.56
C ASP A 100 5.27 -15.24 3.21
N LEU A 101 4.57 -15.75 4.23
CA LEU A 101 3.25 -16.39 4.07
C LEU A 101 2.22 -15.37 3.58
N ILE A 102 2.20 -14.19 4.19
CA ILE A 102 1.25 -13.11 3.88
C ILE A 102 1.48 -12.57 2.47
N LYS A 103 2.73 -12.28 2.09
CA LYS A 103 3.07 -11.81 0.73
C LYS A 103 2.61 -12.81 -0.33
N LYS A 104 2.87 -14.11 -0.10
CA LYS A 104 2.47 -15.17 -1.03
C LYS A 104 0.95 -15.28 -1.16
N TRP A 105 0.23 -15.29 -0.04
CA TRP A 105 -1.23 -15.45 -0.04
C TRP A 105 -1.96 -14.21 -0.59
N ARG A 106 -1.48 -13.00 -0.27
CA ARG A 106 -2.16 -11.76 -0.69
C ARG A 106 -1.88 -11.36 -2.13
N LEU A 107 -0.82 -11.87 -2.75
CA LEU A 107 -0.49 -11.55 -4.15
C LEU A 107 -1.69 -11.77 -5.08
N ASP A 108 -2.35 -12.93 -4.97
CA ASP A 108 -3.50 -13.28 -5.80
C ASP A 108 -4.74 -12.43 -5.48
N LEU A 109 -4.93 -12.08 -4.20
CA LEU A 109 -6.02 -11.20 -3.77
C LEU A 109 -5.85 -9.77 -4.28
N MET A 110 -4.63 -9.24 -4.26
CA MET A 110 -4.33 -7.90 -4.77
C MET A 110 -4.53 -7.84 -6.29
N ALA A 111 -4.07 -8.86 -7.02
CA ALA A 111 -4.32 -8.98 -8.46
C ALA A 111 -5.82 -9.07 -8.76
N LYS A 112 -6.57 -9.84 -7.96
CA LYS A 112 -8.02 -9.97 -8.10
C LYS A 112 -8.74 -8.65 -7.84
N ALA A 113 -8.36 -7.92 -6.80
CA ALA A 113 -8.95 -6.63 -6.46
C ALA A 113 -8.71 -5.60 -7.58
N ALA A 114 -7.47 -5.52 -8.09
CA ALA A 114 -7.13 -4.63 -9.19
C ALA A 114 -7.91 -4.99 -10.47
N ASN A 115 -8.04 -6.28 -10.78
CA ASN A 115 -8.84 -6.74 -11.90
C ASN A 115 -10.34 -6.41 -11.73
N SER A 116 -10.90 -6.60 -10.54
CA SER A 116 -12.30 -6.25 -10.26
C SER A 116 -12.53 -4.74 -10.46
N PHE A 117 -11.62 -3.89 -9.97
CA PHE A 117 -11.67 -2.45 -10.23
C PHE A 117 -11.64 -2.13 -11.73
N ARG A 118 -10.76 -2.81 -12.49
CA ARG A 118 -10.63 -2.59 -13.93
C ARG A 118 -11.86 -3.01 -14.74
N ILE A 119 -12.69 -3.91 -14.23
CA ILE A 119 -13.88 -4.39 -14.95
C ILE A 119 -15.15 -3.70 -14.45
N ASN A 120 -15.27 -3.49 -13.13
CA ASN A 120 -16.52 -3.18 -12.47
C ASN A 120 -16.62 -1.74 -11.95
N ARG A 121 -15.54 -0.93 -12.04
CA ARG A 121 -15.60 0.48 -11.60
C ARG A 121 -16.67 1.27 -12.35
N SER A 122 -17.31 2.18 -11.63
CA SER A 122 -18.16 3.22 -12.22
C SER A 122 -17.34 4.28 -12.95
N ASP A 123 -17.99 5.08 -13.80
CA ASP A 123 -17.35 6.23 -14.47
C ASP A 123 -16.76 7.23 -13.48
N LEU A 124 -17.43 7.44 -12.34
CA LEU A 124 -16.93 8.32 -11.27
C LEU A 124 -15.64 7.78 -10.65
N GLN A 125 -15.61 6.50 -10.30
CA GLN A 125 -14.41 5.85 -9.76
C GLN A 125 -13.28 5.82 -10.79
N PHE A 126 -13.59 5.63 -12.07
CA PHE A 126 -12.58 5.71 -13.12
C PHE A 126 -11.98 7.12 -13.22
N LYS A 127 -12.82 8.16 -13.19
CA LYS A 127 -12.35 9.54 -13.18
C LYS A 127 -11.45 9.82 -11.97
N GLN A 128 -11.86 9.42 -10.77
CA GLN A 128 -11.07 9.59 -9.55
C GLN A 128 -9.71 8.87 -9.64
N PHE A 129 -9.68 7.66 -10.21
CA PHE A 129 -8.44 6.94 -10.47
C PHE A 129 -7.53 7.66 -11.47
N LEU A 130 -8.08 8.21 -12.56
CA LEU A 130 -7.31 9.00 -13.52
C LEU A 130 -6.77 10.29 -12.89
N ASP A 131 -7.60 10.98 -12.09
CA ASP A 131 -7.19 12.18 -11.35
C ASP A 131 -6.04 11.85 -10.37
N TYR A 132 -6.13 10.73 -9.66
CA TYR A 132 -5.06 10.22 -8.82
C TYR A 132 -3.78 9.95 -9.62
N CYS A 133 -3.88 9.27 -10.77
CA CYS A 133 -2.73 8.99 -11.62
C CYS A 133 -2.06 10.28 -12.13
N ASN A 134 -2.85 11.26 -12.55
CA ASN A 134 -2.35 12.54 -13.05
C ASN A 134 -1.67 13.36 -11.94
N GLN A 135 -2.26 13.41 -10.74
CA GLN A 135 -1.67 14.12 -9.59
C GLN A 135 -0.36 13.48 -9.12
N ASN A 136 -0.19 12.19 -9.36
CA ASN A 136 0.96 11.40 -8.92
C ASN A 136 1.91 10.99 -10.06
N GLU A 137 1.74 11.55 -11.26
CA GLU A 137 2.50 11.17 -12.46
C GLU A 137 4.02 11.25 -12.25
N TYR A 138 4.46 12.25 -11.48
CA TYR A 138 5.89 12.52 -11.21
C TYR A 138 6.63 11.36 -10.55
N TRP A 139 5.93 10.44 -9.87
CA TRP A 139 6.53 9.25 -9.24
C TRP A 139 5.88 7.94 -9.67
N LEU A 140 4.56 7.93 -9.87
CA LEU A 140 3.78 6.71 -10.00
C LEU A 140 4.11 5.92 -11.27
N GLN A 141 4.31 6.61 -12.41
CA GLN A 141 4.69 5.96 -13.66
C GLN A 141 6.05 5.28 -13.53
N ASN A 142 7.04 5.98 -13.00
CA ASN A 142 8.39 5.44 -12.84
C ASN A 142 8.42 4.29 -11.84
N TYR A 143 7.71 4.40 -10.72
CA TYR A 143 7.56 3.32 -9.75
C TYR A 143 6.92 2.08 -10.38
N SER A 144 5.81 2.24 -11.12
CA SER A 144 5.15 1.09 -11.75
C SER A 144 6.07 0.35 -12.73
N VAL A 145 6.85 1.09 -13.52
CA VAL A 145 7.82 0.49 -14.47
C VAL A 145 8.99 -0.16 -13.73
N PHE A 146 9.50 0.49 -12.68
CA PHE A 146 10.55 -0.08 -11.84
C PHE A 146 10.10 -1.42 -11.23
N SER A 147 8.92 -1.48 -10.61
CA SER A 147 8.41 -2.72 -9.99
C SER A 147 8.20 -3.85 -11.01
N VAL A 148 7.75 -3.54 -12.24
CA VAL A 148 7.65 -4.53 -13.32
C VAL A 148 9.03 -5.02 -13.74
N LEU A 149 10.00 -4.13 -13.93
CA LEU A 149 11.37 -4.50 -14.28
C LEU A 149 12.03 -5.35 -13.19
N GLU A 150 11.86 -4.98 -11.92
CA GLU A 150 12.36 -5.74 -10.79
C GLU A 150 11.80 -7.17 -10.79
N LYS A 151 10.49 -7.33 -11.05
CA LYS A 151 9.85 -8.63 -11.19
C LYS A 151 10.41 -9.44 -12.36
N ILE A 152 10.61 -8.83 -13.54
CA ILE A 152 11.23 -9.47 -14.71
C ILE A 152 12.64 -9.95 -14.39
N HIS A 153 13.34 -9.24 -13.51
CA HIS A 153 14.69 -9.55 -13.05
C HIS A 153 14.73 -10.35 -11.73
N ASN A 154 13.61 -10.96 -11.30
CA ASN A 154 13.51 -11.80 -10.11
C ASN A 154 13.94 -11.12 -8.79
N GLY A 155 13.73 -9.81 -8.64
CA GLY A 155 14.11 -9.08 -7.44
C GLY A 155 15.61 -8.75 -7.35
N GLU A 156 16.35 -8.90 -8.43
CA GLU A 156 17.74 -8.45 -8.51
C GLU A 156 17.84 -6.92 -8.49
N ASN A 157 18.96 -6.42 -7.96
CA ASN A 157 19.20 -4.98 -7.91
C ASN A 157 19.30 -4.38 -9.33
N TRP A 158 18.82 -3.14 -9.51
CA TRP A 158 18.84 -2.46 -10.80
C TRP A 158 20.21 -2.38 -11.48
N ILE A 159 21.31 -2.36 -10.70
CA ILE A 159 22.67 -2.40 -11.26
C ILE A 159 23.03 -3.73 -11.91
N ASN A 160 22.31 -4.81 -11.61
CA ASN A 160 22.51 -6.14 -12.18
C ASN A 160 21.59 -6.40 -13.38
N TRP A 161 20.66 -5.49 -13.68
CA TRP A 161 19.77 -5.63 -14.83
C TRP A 161 20.55 -5.55 -16.15
N ASN A 162 19.90 -5.94 -17.25
CA ASN A 162 20.48 -5.76 -18.58
C ASN A 162 20.82 -4.26 -18.78
N SER A 163 21.97 -3.94 -19.38
CA SER A 163 22.45 -2.57 -19.55
C SER A 163 21.42 -1.63 -20.17
N LYS A 164 20.54 -2.14 -21.04
CA LYS A 164 19.46 -1.37 -21.64
C LYS A 164 18.43 -0.84 -20.63
N TYR A 165 18.29 -1.44 -19.44
CA TYR A 165 17.34 -1.01 -18.41
C TYR A 165 17.98 -0.17 -17.30
N LYS A 166 19.31 -0.10 -17.24
CA LYS A 166 20.04 0.69 -16.22
C LYS A 166 19.96 2.19 -16.46
N THR A 167 19.69 2.59 -17.69
CA THR A 167 19.54 3.99 -18.06
C THR A 167 18.12 4.21 -18.56
N PHE A 168 17.38 5.03 -17.83
CA PHE A 168 16.01 5.37 -18.19
C PHE A 168 15.94 6.05 -19.56
N SER A 169 15.01 5.57 -20.40
CA SER A 169 14.67 6.20 -21.67
C SER A 169 13.16 6.10 -21.91
N LYS A 170 12.62 7.04 -22.70
CA LYS A 170 11.20 7.00 -23.10
C LYS A 170 10.88 5.76 -23.92
N ASP A 171 11.85 5.21 -24.65
CA ASP A 171 11.65 3.99 -25.42
C ASP A 171 11.43 2.77 -24.51
N ILE A 172 12.12 2.70 -23.36
CA ILE A 172 11.89 1.65 -22.35
C ILE A 172 10.51 1.80 -21.75
N LEU A 173 10.09 3.03 -21.42
CA LEU A 173 8.73 3.28 -20.92
C LEU A 173 7.69 2.76 -21.90
N ASN A 174 7.78 3.15 -23.18
CA ASN A 174 6.84 2.71 -24.21
C ASN A 174 6.87 1.19 -24.38
N GLN A 175 8.06 0.59 -24.40
CA GLN A 175 8.21 -0.86 -24.52
C GLN A 175 7.53 -1.60 -23.36
N ILE A 176 7.77 -1.19 -22.12
CA ILE A 176 7.17 -1.82 -20.94
C ILE A 176 5.67 -1.55 -20.90
N GLN A 177 5.23 -0.36 -21.31
CA GLN A 177 3.82 -0.03 -21.40
C GLN A 177 3.08 -0.87 -22.46
N GLU A 178 3.70 -1.18 -23.59
CA GLU A 178 3.11 -2.06 -24.60
C GLU A 178 3.07 -3.52 -24.15
N SER A 179 4.11 -4.01 -23.48
CA SER A 179 4.25 -5.43 -23.12
C SER A 179 3.64 -5.83 -21.78
N HIS A 180 3.53 -4.88 -20.83
CA HIS A 180 3.11 -5.11 -19.45
C HIS A 180 2.04 -4.12 -18.96
N SER A 181 1.22 -3.56 -19.87
CA SER A 181 0.18 -2.56 -19.56
C SER A 181 -0.69 -2.93 -18.36
N GLN A 182 -1.17 -4.17 -18.32
CA GLN A 182 -2.05 -4.64 -17.24
C GLN A 182 -1.34 -4.65 -15.87
N GLU A 183 -0.07 -5.06 -15.83
CA GLU A 183 0.71 -5.11 -14.58
C GLU A 183 1.03 -3.71 -14.07
N LEU A 184 1.33 -2.77 -14.98
CA LEU A 184 1.49 -1.36 -14.63
C LEU A 184 0.19 -0.78 -14.06
N ASP A 185 -0.95 -1.08 -14.69
CA ASP A 185 -2.25 -0.65 -14.21
C ASP A 185 -2.58 -1.27 -12.84
N ASP A 186 -2.23 -2.53 -12.60
CA ASP A 186 -2.44 -3.19 -11.30
C ASP A 186 -1.70 -2.47 -10.19
N ILE A 187 -0.43 -2.13 -10.41
CA ILE A 187 0.36 -1.37 -9.45
C ILE A 187 -0.29 -0.01 -9.17
N LYS A 188 -0.71 0.71 -10.22
CA LYS A 188 -1.38 2.02 -10.09
C LYS A 188 -2.70 1.92 -9.34
N ILE A 189 -3.52 0.92 -9.64
CA ILE A 189 -4.79 0.68 -8.98
C ILE A 189 -4.57 0.38 -7.51
N LEU A 190 -3.61 -0.46 -7.14
CA LEU A 190 -3.31 -0.75 -5.74
C LEU A 190 -2.85 0.50 -4.97
N GLN A 191 -2.03 1.37 -5.58
CA GLN A 191 -1.66 2.65 -4.98
C GLN A 191 -2.88 3.58 -4.79
N TYR A 192 -3.79 3.62 -5.76
CA TYR A 192 -5.05 4.36 -5.65
C TYR A 192 -5.98 3.80 -4.56
N LEU A 193 -6.13 2.48 -4.47
CA LEU A 193 -6.96 1.83 -3.44
C LEU A 193 -6.40 2.06 -2.04
N PHE A 194 -5.06 2.01 -1.90
CA PHE A 194 -4.39 2.42 -0.67
C PHE A 194 -4.73 3.87 -0.33
N ASP A 195 -4.59 4.80 -1.28
CA ASP A 195 -4.85 6.23 -1.05
C ASP A 195 -6.30 6.51 -0.63
N CYS A 196 -7.25 5.78 -1.22
CA CYS A 196 -8.66 5.84 -0.83
C CYS A 196 -8.86 5.46 0.64
N GLN A 197 -8.34 4.30 1.05
CA GLN A 197 -8.47 3.82 2.43
C GLN A 197 -7.71 4.72 3.41
N TRP A 198 -6.52 5.18 3.04
CA TRP A 198 -5.71 6.08 3.85
C TRP A 198 -6.39 7.43 4.07
N SER A 199 -6.98 7.99 3.00
CA SER A 199 -7.74 9.24 3.06
C SER A 199 -8.99 9.12 3.94
N GLU A 200 -9.69 7.98 3.88
CA GLU A 200 -10.83 7.68 4.75
C GLU A 200 -10.40 7.63 6.22
N LEU A 201 -9.35 6.86 6.54
CA LEU A 201 -8.81 6.73 7.90
C LEU A 201 -8.34 8.08 8.46
N LYS A 202 -7.59 8.86 7.66
CA LYS A 202 -7.08 10.17 8.06
C LYS A 202 -8.21 11.16 8.29
N SER A 203 -9.25 11.13 7.47
CA SER A 203 -10.45 11.95 7.67
C SER A 203 -11.16 11.58 8.97
N TYR A 204 -11.31 10.29 9.25
CA TYR A 204 -11.89 9.81 10.50
C TYR A 204 -11.07 10.22 11.74
N ALA A 205 -9.74 10.04 11.69
CA ALA A 205 -8.82 10.48 12.74
C ALA A 205 -9.00 11.97 13.06
N ASN A 206 -9.00 12.81 12.03
CA ASN A 206 -9.17 14.25 12.18
C ASN A 206 -10.53 14.63 12.78
N LEU A 207 -11.61 13.95 12.39
CA LEU A 207 -12.94 14.14 12.98
C LEU A 207 -12.97 13.80 14.48
N LYS A 208 -12.15 12.84 14.91
CA LYS A 208 -11.98 12.44 16.32
C LYS A 208 -10.93 13.27 17.08
N GLY A 209 -10.36 14.29 16.44
CA GLY A 209 -9.31 15.13 17.03
C GLY A 209 -7.93 14.47 17.11
N ILE A 210 -7.73 13.33 16.42
CA ILE A 210 -6.48 12.59 16.37
C ILE A 210 -5.68 13.01 15.13
N GLN A 211 -4.43 13.42 15.33
CA GLN A 211 -3.50 13.72 14.24
C GLN A 211 -2.54 12.55 14.03
N ILE A 212 -2.38 12.12 12.79
CA ILE A 212 -1.42 11.07 12.45
C ILE A 212 -0.06 11.72 12.15
N ILE A 213 0.97 11.30 12.87
CA ILE A 213 2.36 11.70 12.66
C ILE A 213 3.04 10.60 11.84
N GLY A 214 3.37 10.93 10.59
CA GLY A 214 4.19 10.07 9.73
C GLY A 214 5.68 10.18 10.07
N ASP A 215 6.47 9.33 9.42
CA ASP A 215 7.92 9.31 9.52
C ASP A 215 8.51 9.23 8.10
N ILE A 216 9.58 10.00 7.85
CA ILE A 216 10.23 10.10 6.54
C ILE A 216 11.74 9.90 6.77
N PRO A 217 12.33 8.80 6.25
CA PRO A 217 13.78 8.60 6.29
C PRO A 217 14.52 9.73 5.58
N ILE A 218 15.67 10.16 6.12
CA ILE A 218 16.50 11.22 5.49
C ILE A 218 17.09 10.74 4.15
N TYR A 219 17.40 9.45 4.04
CA TYR A 219 17.98 8.83 2.85
C TYR A 219 17.03 7.79 2.27
N VAL A 220 17.15 7.58 0.96
CA VAL A 220 16.44 6.51 0.24
C VAL A 220 17.28 5.24 0.19
N SER A 221 16.62 4.10 0.00
CA SER A 221 17.30 2.83 -0.30
C SER A 221 18.06 2.93 -1.62
N PHE A 222 19.08 2.08 -1.78
CA PHE A 222 19.88 2.04 -2.99
C PHE A 222 19.16 1.37 -4.18
N ASN A 223 18.34 0.34 -3.89
CA ASN A 223 17.55 -0.35 -4.90
C ASN A 223 16.24 0.38 -5.13
#